data_AF-A0A2Z4US78-F1
#
_entry.id   AF-A0A2Z4US78-F1
#
_cell.length_a   1.000
_cell.length_b   1.000
_cell.length_c   1.000
_cell.angle_alpha   90.00
_cell.angle_beta   90.00
_cell.angle_gamma   90.00
#
_symmetry.space_group_name_H-M   'P 1'
#
loop_
_entity.id
_entity.type
_entity.pdbx_description
1 polymer ?
#
loop_
_entity_poly.entity_id
_entity_poly.type
_entity_poly.pdbx_seq_one_letter_code
_entity_poly.pdbx_strand_id
1 'polypeptide(L)'
;MSELDVDSEGLDKSGQAVKDVGSVLKVARDEYMDKITSYRGCWGTGEFGEAFAKKYYQGLGPVVDGTAALVEALEASGQSLGDTSKKFKKTQQDVIDHVNNPTKKR
;
A
#
# COMPACT_ATOMS: atom_id res chain seq x y z
N MET A 1 -23.58 17.07 -23.74
CA MET A 1 -23.11 15.85 -23.05
C MET A 1 -22.36 16.32 -21.81
N SER A 2 -22.72 15.85 -20.62
CA SER A 2 -21.95 16.13 -19.41
C SER A 2 -20.65 15.33 -19.53
N GLU A 3 -19.54 16.00 -19.81
CA GLU A 3 -18.23 15.39 -19.66
C GLU A 3 -18.08 15.00 -18.19
N LEU A 4 -17.87 13.71 -17.94
CA LEU A 4 -17.40 13.24 -16.65
C LEU A 4 -15.97 13.77 -16.49
N ASP A 5 -15.84 14.89 -15.78
CA ASP A 5 -14.55 15.51 -15.43
C ASP A 5 -13.87 14.67 -14.34
N VAL A 6 -13.34 13.52 -14.73
CA VAL A 6 -12.55 12.66 -13.83
C VAL A 6 -11.09 13.03 -13.99
N ASP A 7 -10.50 13.54 -12.92
CA ASP A 7 -9.07 13.81 -12.81
C ASP A 7 -8.27 12.50 -12.74
N SER A 8 -8.06 11.90 -13.91
CA SER A 8 -7.29 10.67 -14.05
C SER A 8 -5.83 10.81 -13.63
N GLU A 9 -5.25 12.00 -13.72
CA GLU A 9 -3.90 12.26 -13.22
C GLU A 9 -3.87 12.33 -11.70
N GLY A 10 -4.86 12.98 -11.08
CA GLY A 10 -5.04 13.02 -9.64
C GLY A 10 -5.23 11.62 -9.06
N LEU A 11 -6.00 10.75 -9.73
CA LEU A 11 -6.15 9.35 -9.34
C LEU A 11 -4.83 8.58 -9.41
N ASP A 12 -4.04 8.76 -10.47
CA ASP A 12 -2.76 8.07 -10.64
C ASP A 12 -1.74 8.53 -9.60
N LYS A 13 -1.63 9.86 -9.39
CA LYS A 13 -0.78 10.46 -8.36
C LYS A 13 -1.17 10.01 -6.96
N SER A 14 -2.47 9.98 -6.65
CA SER A 14 -2.97 9.49 -5.36
C SER A 14 -2.65 8.01 -5.17
N GLY A 15 -2.79 7.21 -6.23
CA GLY A 15 -2.43 5.80 -6.21
C GLY A 15 -0.95 5.58 -5.87
N GLN A 16 -0.07 6.37 -6.47
CA GLN A 16 1.36 6.33 -6.17
C GLN A 16 1.67 6.79 -4.73
N ALA A 17 1.09 7.90 -4.29
CA ALA A 17 1.32 8.43 -2.94
C ALA A 17 0.94 7.41 -1.86
N VAL A 18 -0.16 6.67 -2.03
CA VAL A 18 -0.58 5.61 -1.10
C VAL A 18 0.42 4.45 -1.07
N LYS A 19 0.98 4.05 -2.23
CA LYS A 19 2.02 3.01 -2.30
C LYS A 19 3.33 3.46 -1.63
N ASP A 20 3.69 4.73 -1.76
CA ASP A 20 4.89 5.29 -1.14
C ASP A 20 4.78 5.25 0.39
N VAL A 21 3.60 5.57 0.94
CA VAL A 21 3.33 5.43 2.40
C VAL A 21 3.47 3.97 2.84
N GLY A 22 2.92 3.02 2.08
CA GLY A 22 3.09 1.59 2.36
C GLY A 22 4.56 1.15 2.38
N SER A 23 5.36 1.68 1.46
CA SER A 23 6.80 1.39 1.38
C SER A 23 7.56 1.93 2.61
N VAL A 24 7.25 3.14 3.06
CA VAL A 24 7.85 3.71 4.28
C VAL A 24 7.50 2.87 5.52
N LEU A 25 6.24 2.46 5.65
CA LEU A 25 5.78 1.61 6.76
C LEU A 25 6.48 0.25 6.76
N LYS A 26 6.70 -0.34 5.59
CA LYS A 26 7.43 -1.60 5.44
C LYS A 26 8.88 -1.48 5.93
N VAL A 27 9.60 -0.44 5.52
CA VAL A 27 10.97 -0.18 5.99
C VAL A 27 10.99 0.00 7.51
N ALA A 28 10.07 0.81 8.06
CA ALA A 28 9.99 1.03 9.50
C ALA A 28 9.69 -0.27 10.28
N ARG A 29 8.82 -1.14 9.75
CA ARG A 29 8.54 -2.47 10.31
C ARG A 29 9.80 -3.33 10.33
N ASP A 30 10.53 -3.37 9.22
CA ASP A 30 11.73 -4.19 9.07
C ASP A 30 12.84 -3.73 10.03
N GLU A 31 13.08 -2.41 10.12
CA GLU A 31 14.02 -1.86 11.09
C GLU A 31 13.62 -2.15 12.55
N TYR A 32 12.33 -2.08 12.86
CA TYR A 32 11.84 -2.43 14.18
C TYR A 32 12.06 -3.92 14.49
N MET A 33 11.80 -4.80 13.52
CA MET A 33 12.03 -6.23 13.65
C MET A 33 13.51 -6.57 13.85
N ASP A 34 14.39 -5.95 13.09
CA ASP A 34 15.83 -6.15 13.23
C ASP A 34 16.31 -5.71 14.61
N LYS A 35 15.88 -4.52 15.06
CA LYS A 35 16.25 -4.00 16.39
C LYS A 35 15.70 -4.88 17.50
N ILE A 36 14.43 -5.25 17.47
CA ILE A 36 13.83 -5.99 18.59
C ILE A 36 14.35 -7.43 18.67
N THR A 37 14.67 -8.05 17.53
CA THR A 37 15.23 -9.41 17.49
C THR A 37 16.72 -9.44 17.84
N SER A 38 17.47 -8.35 17.64
CA SER A 38 18.89 -8.26 18.02
C SER A 38 19.16 -8.49 19.52
N TYR A 39 18.17 -8.22 20.37
CA TYR A 39 18.27 -8.42 21.83
C TYR A 39 17.74 -9.79 22.31
N ARG A 40 17.42 -10.71 21.39
CA ARG A 40 16.86 -12.01 21.75
C ARG A 40 17.88 -12.89 22.44
N GLY A 41 17.61 -13.21 23.71
CA GLY A 41 18.47 -14.04 24.56
C GLY A 41 19.48 -13.26 25.40
N CYS A 42 19.53 -11.93 25.31
CA CYS A 42 20.47 -11.10 26.07
C CYS A 42 20.11 -10.95 27.56
N TRP A 43 18.94 -11.41 27.99
CA TRP A 43 18.36 -11.09 29.29
C TRP A 43 18.71 -12.11 30.39
N GLY A 44 19.41 -13.20 30.06
CA GLY A 44 19.71 -14.30 30.98
C GLY A 44 18.53 -15.27 31.17
N THR A 45 18.81 -16.43 31.76
CA THR A 45 17.84 -17.54 31.97
C THR A 45 17.25 -17.57 33.39
N GLY A 46 17.48 -16.54 34.19
CA GLY A 46 16.87 -16.40 35.51
C GLY A 46 15.48 -15.75 35.42
N GLU A 47 14.70 -15.83 36.50
CA GLU A 47 13.32 -15.32 36.58
C GLU A 47 13.18 -13.86 36.10
N PHE A 48 14.14 -13.00 36.45
CA PHE A 48 14.17 -11.61 35.99
C PHE A 48 14.34 -11.49 34.46
N GLY A 49 15.25 -12.28 33.90
CA GLY A 49 15.54 -12.29 32.46
C GLY A 49 14.35 -12.76 31.64
N GLU A 50 13.69 -13.82 32.09
CA GLU A 50 12.49 -14.36 31.46
C GLU A 50 11.30 -13.39 31.57
N ALA A 51 11.09 -12.77 32.73
CA ALA A 51 10.03 -11.78 32.93
C ALA A 51 10.24 -10.54 32.05
N PHE A 52 11.49 -10.04 31.97
CA PHE A 52 11.84 -8.93 31.10
C PHE A 52 11.63 -9.29 29.64
N ALA A 53 12.14 -10.44 29.18
CA ALA A 53 11.97 -10.91 27.80
C ALA A 53 10.48 -10.99 27.42
N LYS A 54 9.64 -11.56 28.29
CA LYS A 54 8.19 -11.67 28.05
C LYS A 54 7.53 -10.29 27.89
N LYS A 55 7.93 -9.31 28.69
CA LYS A 55 7.42 -7.93 28.60
C LYS A 55 7.97 -7.19 27.39
N TYR A 56 9.23 -7.39 27.09
CA TYR A 56 9.93 -6.77 25.96
C TYR A 56 9.32 -7.18 24.61
N TYR A 57 8.92 -8.45 24.47
CA TYR A 57 8.23 -8.95 23.27
C TYR A 57 6.70 -8.83 23.33
N GLN A 58 6.16 -8.25 24.40
CA GLN A 58 4.71 -8.10 24.55
C GLN A 58 4.18 -7.17 23.44
N GLY A 59 3.26 -7.67 22.62
CA GLY A 59 2.67 -6.89 21.53
C GLY A 59 3.47 -6.90 20.22
N LEU A 60 4.63 -7.57 20.17
CA LEU A 60 5.42 -7.67 18.93
C LEU A 60 4.60 -8.27 17.77
N GLY A 61 3.95 -9.41 17.99
CA GLY A 61 3.10 -10.06 16.97
C GLY A 61 2.03 -9.11 16.41
N PRO A 62 1.16 -8.52 17.26
CA PRO A 62 0.16 -7.55 16.83
C PRO A 62 0.72 -6.37 16.02
N VAL A 63 1.88 -5.82 16.38
CA VAL A 63 2.51 -4.72 15.63
C VAL A 63 2.97 -5.20 14.25
N VAL A 64 3.62 -6.36 14.18
CA VAL A 64 4.14 -6.93 12.93
C VAL A 64 3.00 -7.27 11.98
N ASP A 65 2.02 -8.02 12.47
CA ASP A 65 0.88 -8.49 11.67
C ASP A 65 0.01 -7.30 11.23
N GLY A 66 -0.27 -6.37 12.16
CA GLY A 66 -1.06 -5.18 11.87
C GLY A 66 -0.39 -4.27 10.84
N THR A 67 0.94 -4.08 10.94
CA THR A 67 1.68 -3.26 9.97
C THR A 67 1.74 -3.94 8.62
N ALA A 68 1.95 -5.26 8.57
CA ALA A 68 1.93 -6.02 7.33
C ALA A 68 0.57 -5.90 6.61
N ALA A 69 -0.52 -6.10 7.33
CA ALA A 69 -1.88 -5.96 6.78
C ALA A 69 -2.15 -4.53 6.28
N LEU A 70 -1.67 -3.51 7.00
CA LEU A 70 -1.81 -2.11 6.57
C LEU A 70 -1.03 -1.84 5.27
N VAL A 71 0.20 -2.33 5.16
CA VAL A 71 1.02 -2.19 3.94
C VAL A 71 0.32 -2.83 2.75
N GLU A 72 -0.20 -4.05 2.89
CA GLU A 72 -0.95 -4.75 1.83
C GLU A 72 -2.20 -3.97 1.41
N ALA A 73 -2.95 -3.42 2.37
CA ALA A 73 -4.14 -2.62 2.09
C ALA A 73 -3.79 -1.33 1.32
N LEU A 74 -2.69 -0.67 1.66
CA LEU A 74 -2.20 0.52 0.96
C LEU A 74 -1.76 0.18 -0.46
N GLU A 75 -1.00 -0.91 -0.65
CA GLU A 75 -0.58 -1.37 -1.97
C GLU A 75 -1.79 -1.69 -2.88
N ALA A 76 -2.78 -2.43 -2.35
CA ALA A 76 -3.99 -2.78 -3.08
C ALA A 76 -4.83 -1.54 -3.43
N SER A 77 -4.99 -0.61 -2.48
CA SER A 77 -5.71 0.65 -2.70
C SER A 77 -5.02 1.50 -3.78
N GLY A 78 -3.70 1.66 -3.68
CA GLY A 78 -2.93 2.41 -4.67
C GLY A 78 -2.97 1.77 -6.06
N GLN A 79 -2.97 0.43 -6.12
CA GLN A 79 -3.13 -0.31 -7.37
C GLN A 79 -4.51 -0.09 -7.99
N SER A 80 -5.58 -0.16 -7.19
CA SER A 80 -6.95 0.10 -7.63
C SER A 80 -7.13 1.50 -8.22
N LEU A 81 -6.53 2.51 -7.58
CA LEU A 81 -6.55 3.89 -8.07
C LEU A 81 -5.82 4.04 -9.42
N GLY A 82 -4.62 3.46 -9.55
CA GLY A 82 -3.87 3.47 -10.81
C GLY A 82 -4.60 2.72 -11.94
N ASP A 83 -5.21 1.57 -11.63
CA ASP A 83 -5.98 0.79 -12.62
C ASP A 83 -7.26 1.51 -13.04
N THR A 84 -7.90 2.22 -12.12
CA THR A 84 -9.07 3.05 -12.41
C THR A 84 -8.69 4.21 -13.33
N SER A 85 -7.57 4.90 -13.05
CA SER A 85 -7.05 5.96 -13.92
C SER A 85 -6.78 5.45 -15.35
N LYS A 86 -6.09 4.31 -15.49
CA LYS A 86 -5.78 3.69 -16.79
C LYS A 86 -7.04 3.30 -17.56
N LYS A 87 -8.01 2.67 -16.88
CA LYS A 87 -9.30 2.29 -17.49
C LYS A 87 -10.05 3.52 -17.98
N PHE A 88 -10.10 4.57 -17.18
CA PHE A 88 -10.77 5.81 -17.55
C PHE A 88 -10.13 6.48 -18.77
N LYS A 89 -8.79 6.63 -18.78
CA LYS A 89 -8.05 7.17 -19.94
C LYS A 89 -8.32 6.36 -21.22
N LYS A 90 -8.32 5.03 -21.11
CA LYS A 90 -8.65 4.15 -22.24
C LYS A 90 -10.07 4.37 -22.73
N THR A 91 -11.06 4.40 -21.83
CA THR A 91 -12.46 4.63 -22.21
C THR A 91 -12.66 6.00 -22.87
N GLN A 92 -11.98 7.05 -22.39
CA GLN A 92 -12.01 8.35 -23.07
C GLN A 92 -11.46 8.26 -24.49
N GLN A 93 -10.31 7.61 -24.69
CA GLN A 93 -9.73 7.43 -26.01
C GLN A 93 -10.66 6.63 -26.94
N ASP A 94 -11.25 5.53 -26.46
CA ASP A 94 -12.17 4.69 -27.23
C ASP A 94 -13.41 5.48 -27.71
N VAL A 95 -13.91 6.39 -26.87
CA VAL A 95 -15.03 7.30 -27.20
C VAL A 95 -14.60 8.33 -28.24
N ILE A 96 -13.44 8.98 -28.05
CA ILE A 96 -12.89 9.95 -29.00
C ILE A 96 -12.70 9.29 -30.38
N ASP A 97 -12.14 8.08 -30.41
CA ASP A 97 -11.91 7.33 -31.64
C ASP A 97 -13.23 6.95 -32.34
N HIS A 98 -14.26 6.54 -31.59
CA HIS A 98 -15.60 6.25 -32.14
C HIS A 98 -16.31 7.48 -32.69
N VAL A 99 -16.17 8.64 -32.03
CA VAL A 99 -16.79 9.89 -32.50
C VAL A 99 -16.06 10.44 -33.72
N ASN A 100 -14.73 10.34 -33.78
CA ASN A 100 -13.91 10.86 -34.87
C ASN A 100 -13.82 9.92 -36.09
N ASN A 101 -14.12 8.64 -35.94
CA ASN A 101 -14.31 7.70 -37.05
C ASN A 101 -15.77 7.19 -37.08
N PRO A 102 -16.74 8.04 -37.47
CA PRO A 102 -18.03 7.52 -37.87
C PRO A 102 -17.76 6.62 -39.07
N THR A 103 -18.04 5.34 -38.90
CA THR A 103 -17.78 4.28 -39.88
C THR A 103 -18.11 4.77 -41.28
N LYS A 104 -17.15 4.64 -42.22
CA LYS A 104 -17.39 4.59 -43.66
C LYS A 104 -18.73 3.87 -43.89
N LYS A 105 -19.79 4.61 -44.16
CA LYS A 105 -21.05 4.04 -44.65
C LYS A 105 -20.70 3.35 -45.96
N ARG A 106 -20.71 2.02 -45.94
CA ARG A 106 -20.97 1.24 -47.15
C ARG A 106 -22.45 1.37 -47.48
#